data_AF-A0A925R5P2-F1
#
_entry.id   AF-A0A925R5P2-F1
#
_cell.length_a   1.000
_cell.length_b   1.000
_cell.length_c   1.000
_cell.angle_alpha   90.00
_cell.angle_beta   90.00
_cell.angle_gamma   90.00
#
_symmetry.space_group_name_H-M   'P 1'
#
loop_
_entity.id
_entity.type
_entity.pdbx_description
1 polymer ?
#
loop_
_entity_poly.entity_id
_entity_poly.type
_entity_poly.pdbx_seq_one_letter_code
_entity_poly.pdbx_strand_id
1 'polypeptide(L)' 'MKNFLREFASIASVQFMLMMVIIALILIFYDSKKLKEKGAMTDSKVAKGFGISYLILGIGLYIAGKFII' A
#
# COMPACT_ATOMS: atom_id res chain seq x y z
N MET A 1 -2.01 18.13 -24.93
CA MET A 1 -1.13 16.97 -24.64
C MET A 1 -0.59 16.98 -23.21
N LYS A 2 0.08 18.05 -22.73
CA LYS A 2 0.55 18.15 -21.32
C LYS A 2 -0.56 17.95 -20.26
N ASN A 3 -1.75 18.53 -20.47
CA ASN A 3 -2.87 18.36 -19.52
C ASN A 3 -3.40 16.93 -19.47
N PHE A 4 -3.53 16.26 -20.63
CA PHE A 4 -3.95 14.86 -20.71
C PHE A 4 -2.95 13.90 -20.03
N LEU A 5 -1.64 14.12 -20.23
CA LEU A 5 -0.59 13.35 -19.56
C LEU A 5 -0.61 13.55 -18.04
N ARG A 6 -0.92 14.76 -17.57
CA ARG A 6 -1.02 15.08 -16.13
C ARG A 6 -2.25 14.45 -15.48
N GLU A 7 -3.41 14.47 -16.14
CA GLU A 7 -4.61 13.78 -15.67
C GLU A 7 -4.43 12.26 -15.64
N PHE A 8 -3.82 11.68 -16.68
CA PHE A 8 -3.53 10.24 -16.73
C PHE A 8 -2.56 9.81 -15.61
N ALA A 9 -1.51 10.61 -15.36
CA ALA A 9 -0.58 10.37 -14.25
C ALA A 9 -1.27 10.47 -12.87
N SER A 10 -2.22 11.39 -12.72
CA SER A 10 -3.02 11.53 -11.50
C SER A 10 -3.92 10.31 -11.26
N ILE A 11 -4.63 9.84 -12.29
CA ILE A 11 -5.49 8.66 -12.19
C ILE A 11 -4.67 7.40 -11.87
N ALA A 12 -3.55 7.20 -12.57
CA ALA A 12 -2.66 6.07 -12.32
C ALA A 12 -2.09 6.11 -10.89
N SER A 13 -1.66 7.28 -10.40
CA SER A 13 -1.10 7.40 -9.05
C SER A 13 -2.13 7.10 -7.95
N VAL A 14 -3.38 7.56 -8.11
CA VAL A 14 -4.48 7.21 -7.21
C VAL A 14 -4.78 5.71 -7.24
N GLN A 15 -4.79 5.09 -8.42
CA GLN A 15 -5.00 3.65 -8.56
C GLN A 15 -3.88 2.83 -7.89
N PHE A 16 -2.63 3.21 -8.09
CA PHE A 16 -1.48 2.58 -7.43
C PHE A 16 -1.54 2.74 -5.90
N MET A 17 -1.89 3.92 -5.40
CA MET A 17 -2.10 4.17 -3.97
C MET A 17 -3.16 3.21 -3.40
N LEU A 18 -4.33 3.14 -4.04
CA LEU A 18 -5.43 2.28 -3.60
C LEU A 18 -5.02 0.80 -3.58
N MET A 19 -4.31 0.34 -4.60
CA MET A 19 -3.81 -1.03 -4.66
C MET A 19 -2.83 -1.34 -3.51
N MET A 20 -1.91 -0.43 -3.21
CA MET A 20 -0.96 -0.58 -2.09
C MET A 20 -1.67 -0.62 -0.74
N VAL A 21 -2.70 0.22 -0.54
CA VAL A 21 -3.53 0.20 0.68
C VAL A 21 -4.27 -1.13 0.81
N ILE A 22 -4.86 -1.65 -0.26
CA ILE A 22 -5.56 -2.96 -0.24
C ILE A 22 -4.59 -4.08 0.14
N ILE A 23 -3.41 -4.13 -0.50
CA ILE A 23 -2.37 -5.14 -0.18
C ILE A 23 -1.93 -5.01 1.28
N ALA A 24 -1.72 -3.79 1.77
CA ALA A 24 -1.36 -3.54 3.15
C ALA A 24 -2.42 -4.07 4.13
N LEU A 25 -3.70 -3.81 3.87
CA LEU A 25 -4.80 -4.31 4.69
C LEU A 25 -4.85 -5.85 4.70
N ILE A 26 -4.66 -6.50 3.54
CA ILE A 26 -4.60 -7.96 3.44
C ILE A 26 -3.45 -8.52 4.28
N LEU A 27 -2.25 -7.95 4.16
CA LEU A 27 -1.08 -8.38 4.93
C LEU A 27 -1.28 -8.20 6.45
N ILE A 28 -1.81 -7.05 6.87
CA ILE A 28 -2.03 -6.72 8.28
C ILE A 28 -3.12 -7.58 8.90
N PHE A 29 -4.26 -7.76 8.22
CA PHE A 29 -5.44 -8.36 8.83
C PHE A 29 -5.66 -9.82 8.46
N TYR A 30 -5.44 -10.20 7.20
CA TYR A 30 -5.70 -11.56 6.73
C TYR A 30 -4.48 -12.45 6.93
N ASP A 31 -3.34 -12.13 6.30
CA ASP A 31 -2.16 -12.99 6.33
C ASP A 31 -1.56 -13.08 7.72
N SER A 32 -1.41 -11.96 8.43
CA SER A 32 -0.87 -12.01 9.78
C SER A 32 -1.73 -12.86 10.72
N LYS A 33 -3.06 -12.80 10.60
CA LYS A 33 -3.98 -13.58 11.43
C LYS A 33 -3.88 -15.06 11.06
N LYS A 34 -3.87 -15.37 9.77
CA LYS A 34 -3.74 -16.75 9.26
C LYS A 34 -2.40 -17.39 9.65
N LEU A 35 -1.30 -16.63 9.61
CA LEU A 35 0.02 -17.10 10.06
C LEU A 35 0.06 -17.32 11.57
N LYS A 36 -0.61 -16.45 12.34
CA LYS A 36 -0.76 -16.61 13.79
C LYS A 36 -1.55 -17.87 14.15
N GLU A 37 -2.65 -18.13 13.44
CA GLU A 37 -3.47 -19.34 13.60
C GLU A 37 -2.69 -20.63 13.28
N LYS A 38 -1.71 -20.56 12.38
CA LYS A 38 -0.80 -21.67 12.05
C LYS A 38 0.39 -21.83 13.01
N GLY A 39 0.50 -21.00 14.05
CA GLY A 39 1.64 -21.00 14.98
C GLY A 39 2.90 -20.30 14.47
N ALA A 40 2.88 -19.73 13.27
CA ALA A 40 3.99 -18.98 12.68
C ALA A 40 4.01 -17.52 13.20
N MET A 41 4.32 -17.36 14.49
CA MET A 41 4.27 -16.06 15.19
C MET A 41 5.27 -15.03 14.64
N THR A 42 6.47 -15.47 14.24
CA THR A 42 7.49 -14.60 13.64
C THR A 42 7.03 -14.07 12.28
N ASP A 43 6.56 -14.97 11.41
CA ASP A 43 6.09 -14.62 10.07
C ASP A 43 4.85 -13.72 10.13
N SER A 44 3.96 -13.95 11.11
CA SER A 44 2.83 -13.07 11.37
C SER A 44 3.26 -11.63 11.67
N LYS A 45 4.30 -11.44 12.51
CA LYS A 45 4.84 -10.11 12.81
C LYS A 45 5.49 -9.48 11.58
N VAL A 46 6.21 -10.27 10.78
CA VAL A 46 6.84 -9.82 9.54
C VAL A 46 5.78 -9.39 8.53
N ALA A 47 4.71 -10.16 8.34
CA ALA A 47 3.59 -9.80 7.47
C ALA A 47 2.92 -8.49 7.91
N LYS A 48 2.71 -8.28 9.22
CA LYS A 48 2.22 -6.97 9.73
C LYS A 48 3.18 -5.85 9.44
N GLY A 49 4.49 -6.06 9.65
CA GLY A 49 5.52 -5.07 9.37
C GLY A 49 5.52 -4.66 7.90
N PHE A 50 5.49 -5.63 6.99
CA PHE A 50 5.37 -5.37 5.56
C PHE A 50 4.09 -4.61 5.23
N GLY A 51 2.94 -5.04 5.76
CA GLY A 51 1.69 -4.33 5.52
C GLY A 51 1.71 -2.88 6.00
N ILE A 52 2.27 -2.59 7.18
CA ILE A 52 2.45 -1.22 7.66
C ILE A 52 3.36 -0.42 6.72
N SER A 53 4.46 -1.00 6.27
CA SER A 53 5.37 -0.32 5.33
C SER A 53 4.71 0.01 4.00
N TYR A 54 3.90 -0.90 3.43
CA TYR A 54 3.12 -0.63 2.22
C TYR A 54 2.09 0.48 2.43
N LEU A 55 1.48 0.55 3.61
CA LEU A 55 0.53 1.61 3.95
C LEU A 55 1.21 2.98 4.03
N ILE A 56 2.38 3.05 4.67
CA ILE A 56 3.20 4.28 4.74
C ILE A 56 3.65 4.71 3.35
N LEU A 57 4.15 3.77 2.52
CA LEU A 57 4.58 4.07 1.16
C LEU A 57 3.42 4.52 0.27
N GLY A 58 2.24 3.92 0.40
CA GLY A 58 1.05 4.29 -0.36
C GLY A 58 0.61 5.72 -0.06
N ILE A 59 0.53 6.07 1.24
CA ILE A 59 0.22 7.44 1.67
C ILE A 59 1.34 8.41 1.25
N GLY A 60 2.60 8.01 1.41
CA GLY A 60 3.77 8.81 1.04
C GLY A 60 3.81 9.14 -0.45
N LEU A 61 3.48 8.18 -1.32
CA LEU A 61 3.39 8.38 -2.77
C LEU A 61 2.28 9.36 -3.15
N TYR A 62 1.12 9.30 -2.48
CA TYR A 62 0.04 10.26 -2.71
C TYR A 62 0.45 11.67 -2.32
N ILE A 63 1.07 11.82 -1.15
CA ILE A 63 1.59 13.10 -0.67
C ILE A 63 2.65 13.64 -1.63
N ALA A 64 3.65 12.83 -1.98
CA ALA A 64 4.70 13.21 -2.91
C ALA A 64 4.15 13.57 -4.30
N GLY A 65 3.20 12.79 -4.81
CA GLY A 65 2.51 13.08 -6.07
C GLY A 65 1.78 14.42 -6.06
N LYS A 66 1.20 14.81 -4.92
CA LYS A 66 0.54 16.12 -4.76
C LYS A 66 1.52 17.31 -4.64
N PHE A 67 2.74 17.08 -4.15
CA PHE A 67 3.75 18.14 -3.99
C PHE A 67 4.66 18.29 -5.22
N ILE A 68 4.79 17.24 -6.05
CA ILE A 68 5.66 17.22 -7.23
C ILE A 68 4.90 17.59 -8.52
N ILE A 69 3.57 17.37 -8.58
CA ILE A 69 2.67 17.64 -9.73
C ILE A 69 1.78 18.85 -9.46
#